data_AF-A0A8X6IS19-F1
#
_entry.id   AF-A0A8X6IS19-F1
#
_cell.length_a   1.000
_cell.length_b   1.000
_cell.length_c   1.000
_cell.angle_alpha   90.00
_cell.angle_beta   90.00
_cell.angle_gamma   90.00
#
_symmetry.space_group_name_H-M   'P 1'
#
loop_
_entity.id
_entity.type
_entity.pdbx_description
1 polymer ?
#
loop_
_entity_poly.entity_id
_entity_poly.type
_entity_poly.pdbx_seq_one_letter_code
_entity_poly.pdbx_strand_id
1 'polypeptide(L)'
;DSVEVDSTEALLNAIHHLKALSEVENDPAGSEDDEGDDRNDEELSLLVSIVEKLMALTWDKPDGLSLSELEDLMVVQDLASNLLELKYTDGWQILQNKGKTSVDFVNQVTAYQVQKTKQTDNGKEPIQLTRNSTNIFTDIRKCMLYDIHIADEPIVFPKGNEKEDDDEQQRRKKREAKENEQEQEEDEQKVHIKVTKNVYGEMDKRTKVIFSGNAFKNLEKLAPLWNAKTGNTTSLVFIDSEILTATCDPNASSSAIEREPLVVTLKHRRKVRASGRKLLADKETEENGEIRKRDCMRWDPTLEIKKSKTKGGWSTDGCSVANTSAKETTCRCTQLGTYAIMCKIRQPFAIQEEEEWVKLCKWICFGISIVLLVFYILVILVKRKLHEQYHIIRLNMAIAALGALISFCLTDFLYDNEEVCRILSILIHFFYTATGMWLTSEAHALFSGLVTGSFASKLTLYLMMAWVTPACMIGGCLTLIYNYGYDYRCLVGPSSGMRWLLVTPILISSAVRNAYYSIIFS
;
A
#
# COMPACT_ATOMS: atom_id res chain seq x y z
N ASP A 1 38.49 -13.51 17.09
CA ASP A 1 39.48 -12.40 17.12
C ASP A 1 40.95 -12.80 17.12
N SER A 2 41.33 -14.09 17.00
CA SER A 2 42.74 -14.51 17.02
C SER A 2 43.16 -15.42 15.86
N VAL A 3 42.42 -15.45 14.74
CA VAL A 3 42.85 -16.19 13.55
C VAL A 3 43.46 -15.18 12.57
N GLU A 4 44.79 -15.06 12.59
CA GLU A 4 45.53 -14.56 11.42
C GLU A 4 45.32 -15.56 10.29
N VAL A 5 44.39 -15.25 9.39
CA VAL A 5 44.11 -16.07 8.20
C VAL A 5 45.14 -15.71 7.13
N ASP A 6 46.37 -16.16 7.36
CA ASP A 6 47.56 -15.80 6.56
C ASP A 6 47.64 -16.56 5.22
N SER A 7 46.79 -17.58 5.01
CA SER A 7 46.63 -18.27 3.72
C SER A 7 45.17 -18.25 3.24
N THR A 8 44.97 -18.21 1.91
CA THR A 8 43.66 -18.38 1.26
C THR A 8 43.02 -19.72 1.64
N GLU A 9 43.83 -20.76 1.85
CA GLU A 9 43.42 -22.11 2.22
C GLU A 9 42.82 -22.18 3.65
N ALA A 10 43.40 -21.45 4.62
CA ALA A 10 42.86 -21.36 5.97
C ALA A 10 41.50 -20.64 6.01
N LEU A 11 41.32 -19.65 5.13
CA LEU A 11 40.04 -18.95 4.97
C LEU A 11 38.97 -19.87 4.38
N LEU A 12 39.32 -20.57 3.30
CA LEU A 12 38.45 -21.55 2.65
C LEU A 12 37.99 -22.62 3.66
N ASN A 13 38.91 -23.15 4.47
CA ASN A 13 38.57 -24.10 5.52
C ASN A 13 37.63 -23.52 6.59
N ALA A 14 37.81 -22.26 6.99
CA ALA A 14 36.89 -21.59 7.91
C ALA A 14 35.50 -21.39 7.30
N ILE A 15 35.43 -21.01 6.02
CA ILE A 15 34.18 -20.87 5.26
C ILE A 15 33.45 -22.20 5.16
N HIS A 16 34.16 -23.29 4.83
CA HIS A 16 33.58 -24.63 4.78
C HIS A 16 33.06 -25.08 6.15
N HIS A 17 33.78 -24.78 7.23
CA HIS A 17 33.33 -25.11 8.58
C HIS A 17 32.08 -24.32 9.00
N LEU A 18 31.99 -23.03 8.64
CA LEU A 18 30.80 -22.21 8.87
C LEU A 18 29.60 -22.69 8.04
N LYS A 19 29.84 -23.10 6.79
CA LYS A 19 28.80 -23.69 5.94
C LYS A 19 28.26 -24.98 6.55
N ALA A 20 29.14 -25.87 7.00
CA ALA A 20 28.75 -27.13 7.66
C ALA A 20 27.94 -26.88 8.94
N LEU A 21 28.29 -25.86 9.74
CA LEU A 21 27.50 -25.47 10.90
C LEU A 21 26.10 -24.97 10.50
N SER A 22 26.00 -24.17 9.43
CA SER A 22 24.71 -23.70 8.93
C SER A 22 23.81 -24.80 8.34
N GLU A 23 24.40 -25.87 7.80
CA GLU A 23 23.66 -27.01 7.26
C GLU A 23 23.11 -27.92 8.36
N VAL A 24 23.80 -28.03 9.51
CA VAL A 24 23.37 -28.83 10.68
C VAL A 24 22.18 -28.20 11.41
N GLU A 25 22.00 -26.88 11.32
CA GLU A 25 20.92 -26.16 11.99
C GLU A 25 19.59 -26.17 11.22
N ASN A 26 19.56 -26.76 10.02
CA ASN A 26 18.34 -26.93 9.20
C ASN A 26 17.46 -28.12 9.61
N ASP A 27 17.66 -28.73 10.78
CA ASP A 27 16.79 -29.81 11.26
C ASP A 27 15.47 -29.21 11.80
N PRO A 28 14.30 -29.59 11.27
CA PRO A 28 13.02 -28.95 11.57
C PRO A 28 12.46 -29.48 12.89
N ALA A 29 13.05 -29.06 14.00
CA ALA A 29 12.48 -29.23 15.33
C ALA A 29 12.18 -27.85 15.93
N GLY A 30 11.22 -27.15 15.32
CA GLY A 30 10.64 -25.95 15.91
C GLY A 30 9.84 -26.33 17.16
N SER A 31 10.39 -26.08 18.34
CA SER A 31 9.59 -25.91 19.54
C SER A 31 8.89 -24.55 19.43
N GLU A 32 7.56 -24.59 19.28
CA GLU A 32 6.68 -23.45 19.50
C GLU A 32 6.75 -23.05 20.98
N ASP A 33 7.71 -22.21 21.36
CA ASP A 33 7.64 -21.47 22.62
C ASP A 33 7.94 -19.99 22.34
N ASP A 34 6.87 -19.22 22.48
CA ASP A 34 6.67 -17.81 22.14
C ASP A 34 7.14 -16.92 23.31
N GLU A 35 8.43 -16.98 23.64
CA GLU A 35 9.08 -16.03 24.55
C GLU A 35 10.25 -15.35 23.84
N GLY A 36 10.16 -14.01 23.71
CA GLY A 36 11.12 -13.15 23.03
C GLY A 36 12.57 -13.47 23.39
N ASP A 37 13.27 -14.09 22.45
CA ASP A 37 14.58 -14.66 22.68
C ASP A 37 15.66 -13.62 22.36
N ASP A 38 16.02 -12.79 23.35
CA ASP A 38 17.18 -11.87 23.29
C ASP A 38 18.46 -12.58 22.79
N ARG A 39 18.54 -13.92 22.88
CA ARG A 39 19.65 -14.74 22.35
C ARG A 39 19.76 -14.66 20.82
N ASN A 40 18.64 -14.66 20.09
CA ASN A 40 18.65 -14.60 18.62
C ASN A 40 19.16 -13.24 18.09
N ASP A 41 18.95 -12.17 18.85
CA ASP A 41 19.35 -10.81 18.48
C ASP A 41 20.86 -10.58 18.62
N GLU A 42 21.44 -11.06 19.73
CA GLU A 42 22.90 -11.04 19.93
C GLU A 42 23.61 -11.94 18.92
N GLU A 43 23.04 -13.11 18.64
CA GLU A 43 23.55 -14.04 17.63
C GLU A 43 23.57 -13.41 16.23
N LEU A 44 22.46 -12.81 15.78
CA LEU A 44 22.40 -12.13 14.49
C LEU A 44 23.45 -11.02 14.37
N SER A 45 23.58 -10.19 15.41
CA SER A 45 24.57 -9.11 15.42
C SER A 45 26.01 -9.65 15.30
N LEU A 46 26.31 -10.77 15.97
CA LEU A 46 27.60 -11.43 15.90
C LEU A 46 27.84 -12.01 14.50
N LEU A 47 26.87 -12.75 13.95
CA LEU A 47 26.98 -13.38 12.64
C LEU A 47 27.15 -12.36 11.51
N VAL A 48 26.37 -11.27 11.52
CA VAL A 48 26.54 -10.15 10.57
C VAL A 48 27.95 -9.57 10.66
N SER A 49 28.46 -9.36 11.88
CA SER A 49 29.82 -8.85 12.06
C SER A 49 30.90 -9.83 11.58
N ILE A 50 30.68 -11.14 11.73
CA ILE A 50 31.60 -12.17 11.23
C ILE A 50 31.66 -12.12 9.70
N VAL A 51 30.51 -12.07 9.03
CA VAL A 51 30.43 -12.01 7.57
C VAL A 51 31.07 -10.73 7.02
N GLU A 52 30.80 -9.57 7.64
CA GLU A 52 31.44 -8.29 7.27
C GLU A 52 32.97 -8.37 7.42
N LYS A 53 33.46 -8.91 8.54
CA LYS A 53 34.91 -9.04 8.80
C LYS A 53 35.56 -9.99 7.81
N LEU A 54 34.87 -11.08 7.43
CA LEU A 54 35.34 -12.02 6.43
C LEU A 54 35.45 -11.36 5.04
N MET A 55 34.44 -10.60 4.63
CA MET A 55 34.48 -9.83 3.38
C MET A 55 35.62 -8.79 3.39
N ALA A 56 35.84 -8.11 4.52
CA ALA A 56 36.91 -7.13 4.67
C ALA A 56 38.31 -7.76 4.60
N LEU A 57 38.54 -8.87 5.33
CA LEU A 57 39.83 -9.59 5.33
C LEU A 57 40.19 -10.16 3.96
N THR A 58 39.18 -10.43 3.15
CA THR A 58 39.38 -10.98 1.81
C THR A 58 39.41 -9.92 0.74
N TRP A 59 38.94 -8.70 0.99
CA TRP A 59 38.74 -7.66 -0.02
C TRP A 59 39.95 -7.47 -0.95
N ASP A 60 41.13 -7.30 -0.37
CA ASP A 60 42.40 -6.99 -1.06
C ASP A 60 43.24 -8.22 -1.48
N LYS A 61 42.79 -9.44 -1.20
CA LYS A 61 43.53 -10.68 -1.54
C LYS A 61 43.57 -10.93 -3.07
N PRO A 62 44.62 -11.65 -3.58
CA PRO A 62 45.39 -11.24 -4.75
C PRO A 62 44.67 -11.39 -6.09
N ASP A 63 45.06 -10.53 -7.03
CA ASP A 63 44.64 -10.57 -8.42
C ASP A 63 45.03 -11.90 -9.09
N GLY A 64 44.15 -12.43 -9.95
CA GLY A 64 44.38 -13.68 -10.70
C GLY A 64 43.69 -14.91 -10.11
N LEU A 65 42.54 -14.76 -9.45
CA LEU A 65 41.77 -15.91 -8.97
C LEU A 65 41.34 -16.81 -10.13
N SER A 66 41.38 -18.12 -9.90
CA SER A 66 40.74 -19.11 -10.76
C SER A 66 39.22 -19.09 -10.61
N LEU A 67 38.51 -19.69 -11.57
CA LEU A 67 37.04 -19.80 -11.52
C LEU A 67 36.55 -20.62 -10.31
N SER A 68 37.27 -21.67 -9.93
CA SER A 68 36.94 -22.48 -8.74
C SER A 68 37.07 -21.70 -7.44
N GLU A 69 38.14 -20.90 -7.30
CA GLU A 69 38.30 -20.06 -6.10
C GLU A 69 37.23 -18.97 -6.00
N LEU A 70 36.73 -18.47 -7.14
CA LEU A 70 35.58 -17.56 -7.16
C LEU A 70 34.32 -18.24 -6.64
N GLU A 71 34.03 -19.48 -7.09
CA GLU A 71 32.87 -20.25 -6.65
C GLU A 71 32.89 -20.57 -5.15
N ASP A 72 34.08 -20.84 -4.61
CA ASP A 72 34.29 -21.07 -3.18
C ASP A 72 34.09 -19.80 -2.36
N LEU A 73 34.60 -18.66 -2.83
CA LEU A 73 34.38 -17.36 -2.17
C LEU A 73 32.92 -16.90 -2.23
N MET A 74 32.14 -17.39 -3.20
CA MET A 74 30.71 -17.12 -3.26
C MET A 74 29.89 -17.84 -2.18
N VAL A 75 30.48 -18.72 -1.37
CA VAL A 75 29.81 -19.29 -0.17
C VAL A 75 29.39 -18.19 0.81
N VAL A 76 30.04 -17.01 0.77
CA VAL A 76 29.60 -15.83 1.51
C VAL A 76 28.14 -15.46 1.21
N GLN A 77 27.65 -15.72 -0.01
CA GLN A 77 26.24 -15.54 -0.37
C GLN A 77 25.33 -16.49 0.40
N ASP A 78 25.73 -17.74 0.63
CA ASP A 78 24.93 -18.71 1.36
C ASP A 78 24.82 -18.31 2.84
N LEU A 79 25.93 -17.87 3.43
CA LEU A 79 25.93 -17.32 4.79
C LEU A 79 25.03 -16.08 4.90
N ALA A 80 25.18 -15.14 3.97
CA ALA A 80 24.32 -13.95 3.92
C ALA A 80 22.84 -14.33 3.71
N SER A 81 22.56 -15.37 2.94
CA SER A 81 21.22 -15.87 2.66
C SER A 81 20.53 -16.40 3.92
N ASN A 82 21.26 -17.09 4.80
CA ASN A 82 20.72 -17.58 6.08
C ASN A 82 20.40 -16.43 7.05
N LEU A 83 21.17 -15.34 7.00
CA LEU A 83 20.89 -14.14 7.78
C LEU A 83 19.65 -13.36 7.30
N LEU A 84 19.07 -13.74 6.15
CA LEU A 84 17.82 -13.18 5.62
C LEU A 84 16.59 -14.06 5.90
N GLU A 85 16.69 -14.99 6.85
CA GLU A 85 15.54 -15.76 7.32
C GLU A 85 14.56 -14.90 8.13
N LEU A 86 13.28 -15.26 8.06
CA LEU A 86 12.21 -14.51 8.73
C LEU A 86 12.31 -14.54 10.26
N LYS A 87 12.99 -15.53 10.83
CA LYS A 87 13.24 -15.62 12.28
C LYS A 87 14.06 -14.44 12.83
N TYR A 88 14.88 -13.80 11.98
CA TYR A 88 15.72 -12.67 12.36
C TYR A 88 15.06 -11.30 12.12
N THR A 89 13.74 -11.24 11.91
CA THR A 89 13.03 -9.98 11.61
C THR A 89 13.22 -8.93 12.71
N ASP A 90 13.08 -9.32 13.98
CA ASP A 90 13.19 -8.40 15.12
C ASP A 90 14.64 -7.97 15.35
N GLY A 91 15.60 -8.90 15.25
CA GLY A 91 17.03 -8.60 15.32
C GLY A 91 17.49 -7.60 14.26
N TRP A 92 16.98 -7.70 13.02
CA TRP A 92 17.27 -6.70 11.98
C TRP A 92 16.68 -5.32 12.30
N GLN A 93 15.52 -5.23 12.95
CA GLN A 93 14.97 -3.95 13.42
C GLN A 93 15.83 -3.34 14.53
N ILE A 94 16.39 -4.15 15.42
CA ILE A 94 17.31 -3.68 16.47
C ILE A 94 18.63 -3.18 15.85
N LEU A 95 19.19 -3.90 14.89
CA LEU A 95 20.39 -3.47 14.15
C LEU A 95 20.16 -2.17 13.38
N GLN A 96 18.96 -1.98 12.82
CA GLN A 96 18.54 -0.74 12.18
C GLN A 96 18.62 0.43 13.16
N ASN A 97 18.16 0.28 14.41
CA ASN A 97 18.27 1.31 15.43
C ASN A 97 19.72 1.61 15.83
N LYS A 98 20.63 0.65 15.66
CA LYS A 98 22.08 0.78 15.89
C LYS A 98 22.86 1.37 14.70
N GLY A 99 22.22 1.66 13.58
CA GLY A 99 22.89 2.26 12.42
C GLY A 99 23.18 1.29 11.26
N LYS A 100 22.81 0.01 11.36
CA LYS A 100 23.04 -1.00 10.31
C LYS A 100 21.73 -1.43 9.66
N THR A 101 21.65 -1.38 8.32
CA THR A 101 20.44 -1.81 7.60
C THR A 101 20.69 -3.13 6.86
N SER A 102 19.64 -3.94 6.74
CA SER A 102 19.65 -5.17 5.96
C SER A 102 19.91 -4.90 4.46
N VAL A 103 19.42 -3.77 3.95
CA VAL A 103 19.63 -3.35 2.56
C VAL A 103 21.10 -2.97 2.32
N ASP A 104 21.75 -2.25 3.24
CA ASP A 104 23.17 -1.94 3.11
C ASP A 104 24.05 -3.19 3.24
N PHE A 105 23.68 -4.13 4.11
CA PHE A 105 24.37 -5.41 4.24
C PHE A 105 24.36 -6.20 2.92
N VAL A 106 23.19 -6.37 2.28
CA VAL A 106 23.14 -7.08 0.98
C VAL A 106 23.80 -6.32 -0.15
N ASN A 107 23.82 -4.98 -0.10
CA ASN A 107 24.56 -4.16 -1.06
C ASN A 107 26.08 -4.37 -0.90
N GLN A 108 26.58 -4.53 0.33
CA GLN A 108 27.99 -4.87 0.58
C GLN A 108 28.34 -6.27 0.05
N VAL A 109 27.48 -7.27 0.27
CA VAL A 109 27.66 -8.62 -0.31
C VAL A 109 27.68 -8.56 -1.83
N THR A 110 26.79 -7.76 -2.44
CA THR A 110 26.76 -7.55 -3.90
C THR A 110 28.06 -6.91 -4.39
N ALA A 111 28.57 -5.89 -3.70
CA ALA A 111 29.82 -5.22 -4.05
C ALA A 111 31.01 -6.17 -3.91
N TYR A 112 31.02 -7.02 -2.88
CA TYR A 112 32.03 -8.07 -2.68
C TYR A 112 32.05 -9.06 -3.85
N GLN A 113 30.89 -9.55 -4.29
CA GLN A 113 30.78 -10.46 -5.43
C GLN A 113 31.33 -9.84 -6.73
N VAL A 114 31.01 -8.57 -7.00
CA VAL A 114 31.54 -7.83 -8.16
C VAL A 114 33.06 -7.68 -8.07
N GLN A 115 33.57 -7.34 -6.88
CA GLN A 115 35.01 -7.20 -6.64
C GLN A 115 35.76 -8.52 -6.84
N LYS A 116 35.23 -9.65 -6.35
CA LYS A 116 35.84 -10.97 -6.57
C LYS A 116 35.82 -11.38 -8.03
N THR A 117 34.70 -11.15 -8.70
CA THR A 117 34.59 -11.38 -10.15
C THR A 117 35.60 -10.53 -10.93
N LYS A 118 35.90 -9.32 -10.48
CA LYS A 118 36.91 -8.44 -11.08
C LYS A 118 38.31 -9.03 -10.98
N GLN A 119 38.68 -9.55 -9.81
CA GLN A 119 39.98 -10.14 -9.51
C GLN A 119 40.19 -11.52 -10.18
N THR A 120 39.13 -12.22 -10.60
CA THR A 120 39.21 -13.48 -11.34
C THR A 120 39.75 -13.29 -12.75
N ASP A 121 40.81 -14.00 -13.13
CA ASP A 121 41.32 -13.97 -14.51
C ASP A 121 40.97 -15.26 -15.25
N ASN A 122 40.03 -15.15 -16.19
CA ASN A 122 39.67 -16.22 -17.12
C ASN A 122 40.18 -15.93 -18.55
N GLY A 123 41.22 -15.10 -18.67
CA GLY A 123 41.78 -14.70 -19.94
C GLY A 123 40.79 -13.88 -20.78
N LYS A 124 40.38 -14.43 -21.93
CA LYS A 124 39.44 -13.80 -22.89
C LYS A 124 38.02 -14.39 -22.82
N GLU A 125 37.81 -15.49 -22.10
CA GLU A 125 36.50 -16.11 -22.04
C GLU A 125 35.56 -15.33 -21.13
N PRO A 126 34.28 -15.17 -21.51
CA PRO A 126 33.30 -14.55 -20.66
C PRO A 126 33.03 -15.44 -19.44
N ILE A 127 32.86 -14.82 -18.28
CA ILE A 127 32.42 -15.51 -17.06
C ILE A 127 30.93 -15.28 -16.93
N GLN A 128 30.16 -16.35 -16.84
CA GLN A 128 28.76 -16.30 -16.45
C GLN A 128 28.57 -17.21 -15.25
N LEU A 129 28.14 -16.63 -14.14
CA LEU A 129 28.07 -17.31 -12.86
C LEU A 129 26.69 -17.05 -12.25
N THR A 130 25.94 -18.13 -12.05
CA THR A 130 24.61 -18.07 -11.45
C THR A 130 24.62 -18.89 -10.17
N ARG A 131 24.28 -18.27 -9.05
CA ARG A 131 24.20 -18.93 -7.74
C ARG A 131 22.83 -18.71 -7.11
N ASN A 132 22.18 -19.80 -6.75
CA ASN A 132 20.87 -19.80 -6.11
C ASN A 132 21.01 -20.32 -4.67
N SER A 133 20.93 -19.42 -3.70
CA SER A 133 20.86 -19.73 -2.27
C SER A 133 19.39 -19.70 -1.82
N THR A 134 19.11 -19.97 -0.54
CA THR A 134 17.74 -20.04 0.00
C THR A 134 16.93 -18.75 -0.25
N ASN A 135 17.50 -17.59 0.09
CA ASN A 135 16.89 -16.26 0.06
C ASN A 135 17.53 -15.29 -0.96
N ILE A 136 18.67 -15.65 -1.55
CA ILE A 136 19.42 -14.81 -2.50
C ILE A 136 19.64 -15.58 -3.80
N PHE A 137 19.21 -15.01 -4.92
CA PHE A 137 19.60 -15.45 -6.25
C PHE A 137 20.52 -14.40 -6.89
N THR A 138 21.63 -14.85 -7.45
CA THR A 138 22.67 -13.99 -8.03
C THR A 138 23.01 -14.47 -9.44
N ASP A 139 23.04 -13.55 -10.41
CA ASP A 139 23.53 -13.76 -11.77
C ASP A 139 24.59 -12.69 -12.08
N ILE A 140 25.83 -13.14 -12.28
CA ILE A 140 26.99 -12.29 -12.55
C ILE A 140 27.53 -12.62 -13.93
N ARG A 141 27.82 -11.58 -14.72
CA ARG A 141 28.42 -11.71 -16.04
C ARG A 141 29.62 -10.80 -16.16
N LYS A 142 30.76 -11.36 -16.55
CA LYS A 142 31.97 -10.64 -16.94
C LYS A 142 32.25 -10.91 -18.40
N CYS A 143 32.25 -9.89 -19.25
CA CYS A 143 32.50 -10.02 -20.68
C CYS A 143 33.16 -8.75 -21.24
N MET A 144 33.59 -8.78 -22.50
CA MET A 144 34.07 -7.58 -23.17
C MET A 144 32.88 -6.72 -23.60
N LEU A 145 33.00 -5.39 -23.51
CA LEU A 145 31.94 -4.48 -23.90
C LEU A 145 31.53 -4.65 -25.39
N TYR A 146 32.48 -5.04 -26.24
CA TYR A 146 32.22 -5.39 -27.64
C TYR A 146 31.19 -6.51 -27.81
N ASP A 147 31.25 -7.57 -26.99
CA ASP A 147 30.39 -8.74 -27.12
C ASP A 147 28.91 -8.38 -26.85
N ILE A 148 28.68 -7.46 -25.90
CA ILE A 148 27.34 -6.93 -25.59
C ILE A 148 26.77 -6.13 -26.77
N HIS A 149 27.60 -5.32 -27.42
CA HIS A 149 27.16 -4.52 -28.56
C HIS A 149 26.88 -5.37 -29.80
N ILE A 150 27.59 -6.50 -29.98
CA ILE A 150 27.32 -7.45 -31.07
C ILE A 150 26.02 -8.21 -30.83
N ALA A 151 25.80 -8.66 -29.58
CA ALA A 151 24.62 -9.45 -29.23
C ALA A 151 23.33 -8.69 -29.54
N ASP A 152 23.38 -7.34 -29.56
CA ASP A 152 22.25 -6.44 -29.83
C ASP A 152 21.05 -6.64 -28.88
N GLU A 153 21.27 -7.38 -27.79
CA GLU A 153 20.26 -7.73 -26.82
C GLU A 153 20.47 -6.97 -25.50
N PRO A 154 19.36 -6.58 -24.85
CA PRO A 154 19.41 -5.99 -23.52
C PRO A 154 19.78 -7.06 -22.49
N ILE A 155 20.54 -6.66 -21.48
CA ILE A 155 20.95 -7.59 -20.42
C ILE A 155 19.79 -7.71 -19.42
N VAL A 156 19.30 -8.93 -19.23
CA VAL A 156 18.14 -9.23 -18.38
C VAL A 156 18.57 -10.04 -17.16
N PHE A 157 18.14 -9.60 -15.97
CA PHE A 157 18.39 -10.24 -14.68
C PHE A 157 17.12 -10.35 -13.83
N PRO A 158 16.87 -11.47 -13.14
CA PRO A 158 17.50 -12.77 -13.32
C PRO A 158 17.16 -13.35 -14.71
N LYS A 159 18.11 -14.06 -15.34
CA LYS A 159 17.78 -14.85 -16.54
C LYS A 159 16.89 -16.01 -16.08
N GLY A 160 15.62 -16.01 -16.47
CA GLY A 160 14.75 -17.16 -16.23
C GLY A 160 15.40 -18.42 -16.80
N ASN A 161 15.22 -19.57 -16.16
CA ASN A 161 15.63 -20.85 -16.73
C ASN A 161 14.87 -21.05 -18.05
N GLU A 162 15.44 -20.59 -19.16
CA GLU A 162 15.25 -21.21 -20.46
C GLU A 162 16.02 -22.54 -20.43
N LYS A 163 15.59 -23.46 -19.57
CA LYS A 163 15.95 -24.85 -19.76
C LYS A 163 15.07 -25.35 -20.88
N GLU A 164 15.75 -25.80 -21.93
CA GLU A 164 15.32 -26.86 -22.83
C GLU A 164 14.70 -28.00 -22.02
N ASP A 165 13.43 -27.88 -21.61
CA ASP A 165 12.57 -29.03 -21.35
C ASP A 165 11.97 -29.42 -22.70
N ASP A 166 12.82 -30.06 -23.51
CA ASP A 166 12.48 -30.68 -24.78
C ASP A 166 11.28 -31.64 -24.60
N ASP A 167 10.22 -31.33 -25.34
CA ASP A 167 9.20 -32.23 -25.90
C ASP A 167 8.28 -33.08 -25.00
N GLU A 168 8.58 -33.37 -23.74
CA GLU A 168 7.76 -34.34 -22.96
C GLU A 168 6.65 -33.67 -22.12
N GLN A 169 6.89 -32.47 -21.59
CA GLN A 169 5.90 -31.75 -20.78
C GLN A 169 4.84 -31.00 -21.61
N GLN A 170 5.22 -30.49 -22.79
CA GLN A 170 4.27 -29.86 -23.72
C GLN A 170 3.28 -30.86 -24.32
N ARG A 171 3.67 -32.14 -24.48
CA ARG A 171 2.75 -33.20 -24.93
C ARG A 171 1.73 -33.59 -23.86
N ARG A 172 2.09 -33.52 -22.57
CA ARG A 172 1.14 -33.70 -21.45
C ARG A 172 0.19 -32.51 -21.32
N LYS A 173 0.71 -31.28 -21.35
CA LYS A 173 -0.12 -30.06 -21.33
C LYS A 173 -1.08 -29.96 -22.53
N LYS A 174 -0.68 -30.39 -23.73
CA LYS A 174 -1.60 -30.46 -24.91
C LYS A 174 -2.68 -31.53 -24.80
N ARG A 175 -2.52 -32.56 -23.95
CA ARG A 175 -3.57 -33.56 -23.69
C ARG A 175 -4.57 -33.07 -22.63
N GLU A 176 -4.12 -32.23 -21.70
CA GLU A 176 -4.96 -31.62 -20.67
C GLU A 176 -5.64 -30.32 -21.15
N ALA A 177 -5.07 -29.62 -22.14
CA ALA A 177 -5.61 -28.39 -22.72
C ALA A 177 -6.78 -28.60 -23.71
N LYS A 178 -7.35 -29.81 -23.82
CA LYS A 178 -8.54 -30.08 -24.64
C LYS A 178 -9.86 -30.06 -23.88
N GLU A 179 -9.87 -29.80 -22.58
CA GLU A 179 -11.10 -29.86 -21.77
C GLU A 179 -11.50 -28.57 -21.04
N ASN A 180 -10.77 -27.46 -21.17
CA ASN A 180 -11.21 -26.17 -20.61
C ASN A 180 -10.82 -24.99 -21.52
N GLU A 181 -11.60 -24.76 -22.57
CA GLU A 181 -11.60 -23.47 -23.29
C GLU A 181 -12.51 -22.48 -22.56
N GLN A 182 -11.96 -21.77 -21.57
CA GLN A 182 -12.23 -20.35 -21.28
C GLN A 182 -11.43 -19.89 -20.04
N GLU A 183 -10.69 -18.80 -20.22
CA GLU A 183 -9.96 -18.00 -19.21
C GLU A 183 -8.62 -18.54 -18.67
N GLN A 184 -7.56 -18.20 -19.41
CA GLN A 184 -6.36 -17.45 -18.98
C GLN A 184 -5.11 -18.01 -19.68
N GLU A 185 -4.65 -17.28 -20.70
CA GLU A 185 -3.23 -17.29 -21.06
C GLU A 185 -2.43 -16.92 -19.81
N GLU A 186 -1.85 -17.91 -19.14
CA GLU A 186 -0.77 -17.71 -18.18
C GLU A 186 0.46 -17.22 -18.95
N ASP A 187 0.52 -15.93 -19.25
CA ASP A 187 1.78 -15.28 -19.58
C ASP A 187 2.76 -15.58 -18.44
N GLU A 188 3.86 -16.27 -18.75
CA GLU A 188 5.01 -16.44 -17.87
C GLU A 188 5.50 -15.05 -17.42
N GLN A 189 5.04 -14.61 -16.25
CA GLN A 189 5.38 -13.32 -15.66
C GLN A 189 6.81 -13.34 -15.16
N LYS A 190 7.74 -12.81 -15.97
CA LYS A 190 9.17 -12.73 -15.65
C LYS A 190 9.43 -11.48 -14.81
N VAL A 191 9.74 -11.63 -13.52
CA VAL A 191 10.34 -10.56 -12.69
C VAL A 191 11.73 -10.29 -13.23
N HIS A 192 12.03 -9.07 -13.68
CA HIS A 192 13.33 -8.78 -14.29
C HIS A 192 13.73 -7.30 -14.29
N ILE A 193 15.03 -7.06 -14.30
CA ILE A 193 15.70 -5.80 -14.61
C ILE A 193 16.27 -5.93 -16.02
N LYS A 194 15.88 -5.01 -16.90
CA LYS A 194 16.36 -4.89 -18.27
C LYS A 194 17.32 -3.70 -18.37
N VAL A 195 18.58 -4.01 -18.62
CA VAL A 195 19.68 -3.06 -18.77
C VAL A 195 19.97 -2.88 -20.26
N THR A 196 19.99 -1.65 -20.76
CA THR A 196 20.28 -1.39 -22.19
C THR A 196 21.74 -1.72 -22.52
N LYS A 197 22.01 -2.16 -23.75
CA LYS A 197 23.38 -2.35 -24.25
C LYS A 197 24.18 -1.04 -24.26
N ASN A 198 23.49 0.11 -24.36
CA ASN A 198 24.08 1.45 -24.44
C ASN A 198 24.46 2.03 -23.06
N VAL A 199 24.34 1.26 -21.96
CA VAL A 199 24.54 1.75 -20.58
C VAL A 199 25.92 2.42 -20.35
N TYR A 200 26.91 2.06 -21.14
CA TYR A 200 28.26 2.61 -21.06
C TYR A 200 28.54 3.82 -21.98
N GLY A 201 27.59 4.21 -22.84
CA GLY A 201 27.75 5.34 -23.76
C GLY A 201 28.95 5.17 -24.71
N GLU A 202 29.90 6.12 -24.69
CA GLU A 202 31.06 6.16 -25.58
C GLU A 202 32.32 5.46 -25.02
N MET A 203 32.17 4.55 -24.07
CA MET A 203 33.30 3.80 -23.48
C MET A 203 34.00 2.90 -24.51
N ASP A 204 35.31 2.64 -24.30
CA ASP A 204 36.08 1.75 -25.17
C ASP A 204 35.50 0.32 -25.16
N LYS A 205 35.22 -0.20 -26.37
CA LYS A 205 34.62 -1.53 -26.57
C LYS A 205 35.54 -2.68 -26.10
N ARG A 206 36.84 -2.41 -25.91
CA ARG A 206 37.81 -3.41 -25.39
C ARG A 206 37.84 -3.51 -23.87
N THR A 207 37.09 -2.67 -23.17
CA THR A 207 37.02 -2.70 -21.71
C THR A 207 36.24 -3.94 -21.25
N LYS A 208 36.78 -4.65 -20.25
CA LYS A 208 36.06 -5.72 -19.54
C LYS A 208 35.01 -5.08 -18.65
N VAL A 209 33.78 -5.54 -18.75
CA VAL A 209 32.63 -5.05 -17.97
C VAL A 209 32.00 -6.19 -17.18
N ILE A 210 31.51 -5.86 -15.99
CA ILE A 210 30.85 -6.78 -15.08
C ILE A 210 29.45 -6.28 -14.82
N PHE A 211 28.47 -7.16 -14.91
CA PHE A 211 27.11 -6.94 -14.46
C PHE A 211 26.76 -7.94 -13.38
N SER A 212 26.15 -7.47 -12.31
CA SER A 212 25.64 -8.31 -11.24
C SER A 212 24.17 -7.97 -10.99
N GLY A 213 23.32 -9.00 -11.06
CA GLY A 213 21.90 -8.92 -10.75
C GLY A 213 21.57 -9.84 -9.59
N ASN A 214 21.01 -9.27 -8.52
CA ASN A 214 20.61 -10.01 -7.32
C ASN A 214 19.10 -9.90 -7.11
N ALA A 215 18.46 -11.00 -6.73
CA ALA A 215 17.06 -11.07 -6.34
C ALA A 215 16.92 -11.61 -4.92
N PHE A 216 16.19 -10.89 -4.08
CA PHE A 216 16.03 -11.21 -2.66
C PHE A 216 14.58 -11.59 -2.36
N LYS A 217 14.38 -12.79 -1.78
CA LYS A 217 13.03 -13.35 -1.56
C LYS A 217 12.32 -12.84 -0.30
N ASN A 218 13.04 -12.60 0.79
CA ASN A 218 12.44 -12.24 2.09
C ASN A 218 12.89 -10.85 2.60
N LEU A 219 13.75 -10.17 1.85
CA LEU A 219 14.34 -8.90 2.26
C LEU A 219 13.29 -7.80 2.42
N GLU A 220 12.12 -7.90 1.78
CA GLU A 220 11.03 -6.92 1.92
C GLU A 220 10.47 -6.82 3.34
N LYS A 221 10.56 -7.90 4.13
CA LYS A 221 10.13 -7.93 5.53
C LYS A 221 11.22 -7.45 6.49
N LEU A 222 12.48 -7.56 6.07
CA LEU A 222 13.66 -7.19 6.86
C LEU A 222 14.15 -5.77 6.54
N ALA A 223 13.77 -5.22 5.39
CA ALA A 223 14.20 -3.92 4.91
C ALA A 223 13.53 -2.79 5.70
N PRO A 224 14.24 -1.68 5.94
CA PRO A 224 13.64 -0.53 6.59
C PRO A 224 12.57 0.12 5.70
N LEU A 225 11.47 0.57 6.32
CA LEU A 225 10.33 1.16 5.60
C LEU A 225 10.38 2.69 5.48
N TRP A 226 11.41 3.34 6.02
CA TRP A 226 11.54 4.79 5.96
C TRP A 226 11.89 5.27 4.54
N ASN A 227 11.30 6.40 4.12
CA ASN A 227 11.49 6.96 2.78
C ASN A 227 11.64 8.49 2.83
N ALA A 228 12.20 9.06 1.76
CA ALA A 228 12.47 10.48 1.61
C ALA A 228 11.23 11.40 1.77
N LYS A 229 10.02 10.87 1.48
CA LYS A 229 8.77 11.64 1.50
C LYS A 229 8.12 11.71 2.88
N THR A 230 8.09 10.60 3.63
CA THR A 230 7.42 10.53 4.94
C THR A 230 8.37 10.76 6.11
N GLY A 231 9.66 10.46 5.95
CA GLY A 231 10.68 10.64 6.98
C GLY A 231 10.41 9.88 8.29
N ASN A 232 9.50 8.91 8.29
CA ASN A 232 9.09 8.11 9.45
C ASN A 232 8.50 6.77 9.01
N THR A 233 8.64 5.74 9.85
CA THR A 233 8.01 4.42 9.78
C THR A 233 6.51 4.55 10.09
N THR A 234 5.73 4.99 9.11
CA THR A 234 4.27 4.95 9.21
C THR A 234 3.77 3.56 8.86
N SER A 235 2.87 2.97 9.65
CA SER A 235 2.20 1.68 9.37
C SER A 235 1.39 1.66 8.07
N LEU A 236 1.23 2.82 7.41
CA LEU A 236 0.52 2.97 6.15
C LEU A 236 1.38 2.77 4.90
N VAL A 237 2.64 2.36 5.08
CA VAL A 237 3.59 2.15 3.99
C VAL A 237 4.29 0.82 4.19
N PHE A 238 4.30 -0.01 3.16
CA PHE A 238 5.01 -1.30 3.17
C PHE A 238 5.61 -1.59 1.78
N ILE A 239 6.53 -2.54 1.69
CA ILE A 239 7.12 -3.00 0.43
C ILE A 239 6.26 -4.12 -0.14
N ASP A 240 5.71 -3.93 -1.34
CA ASP A 240 4.75 -4.86 -2.00
C ASP A 240 5.41 -5.72 -3.09
N SER A 241 6.74 -5.83 -3.09
CA SER A 241 7.48 -6.63 -4.07
C SER A 241 8.70 -7.30 -3.46
N GLU A 242 9.24 -8.29 -4.18
CA GLU A 242 10.63 -8.71 -3.98
C GLU A 242 11.58 -7.54 -4.26
N ILE A 243 12.76 -7.59 -3.66
CA ILE A 243 13.79 -6.58 -3.86
C ILE A 243 14.77 -7.10 -4.90
N LEU A 244 15.05 -6.28 -5.91
CA LEU A 244 16.05 -6.59 -6.94
C LEU A 244 17.16 -5.55 -6.90
N THR A 245 18.38 -6.00 -7.12
CA THR A 245 19.56 -5.14 -7.23
C THR A 245 20.24 -5.38 -8.56
N ALA A 246 20.64 -4.30 -9.23
CA ALA A 246 21.50 -4.37 -10.39
C ALA A 246 22.67 -3.41 -10.23
N THR A 247 23.89 -3.90 -10.42
CA THR A 247 25.12 -3.13 -10.36
C THR A 247 26.03 -3.48 -11.53
N CYS A 248 26.94 -2.56 -11.87
CA CYS A 248 27.91 -2.78 -12.93
C CYS A 248 29.28 -2.17 -12.57
N ASP A 249 30.36 -2.80 -13.04
CA ASP A 249 31.73 -2.28 -12.95
C ASP A 249 32.41 -2.34 -14.34
N PRO A 250 33.03 -1.25 -14.84
CA PRO A 250 33.02 0.10 -14.30
C PRO A 250 31.61 0.70 -14.12
N ASN A 251 31.49 1.81 -13.40
CA ASN A 251 30.21 2.49 -13.24
C ASN A 251 29.64 2.93 -14.59
N ALA A 252 28.33 2.80 -14.74
CA ALA A 252 27.61 3.22 -15.94
C ALA A 252 27.68 4.73 -16.19
N SER A 253 27.48 5.12 -17.46
CA SER A 253 27.42 6.53 -17.84
C SER A 253 26.06 7.13 -17.50
N SER A 254 26.03 8.12 -16.61
CA SER A 254 24.78 8.81 -16.22
C SER A 254 24.04 9.40 -17.42
N SER A 255 24.77 9.99 -18.39
CA SER A 255 24.18 10.59 -19.59
C SER A 255 23.60 9.55 -20.56
N ALA A 256 24.15 8.34 -20.58
CA ALA A 256 23.63 7.25 -21.40
C ALA A 256 22.33 6.68 -20.80
N ILE A 257 22.29 6.47 -19.48
CA ILE A 257 21.10 5.96 -18.80
C ILE A 257 19.97 7.00 -18.77
N GLU A 258 20.28 8.30 -18.72
CA GLU A 258 19.26 9.34 -18.87
C GLU A 258 18.58 9.32 -20.23
N ARG A 259 19.31 9.00 -21.31
CA ARG A 259 18.74 8.87 -22.66
C ARG A 259 17.93 7.59 -22.81
N GLU A 260 18.42 6.49 -22.27
CA GLU A 260 17.79 5.17 -22.30
C GLU A 260 17.69 4.58 -20.89
N PRO A 261 16.60 4.86 -20.16
CA PRO A 261 16.45 4.41 -18.78
C PRO A 261 16.27 2.90 -18.69
N LEU A 262 16.72 2.35 -17.57
CA LEU A 262 16.56 0.96 -17.19
C LEU A 262 15.08 0.64 -16.98
N VAL A 263 14.66 -0.55 -17.39
CA VAL A 263 13.27 -1.03 -17.19
C VAL A 263 13.28 -2.10 -16.12
N VAL A 264 12.64 -1.83 -14.98
CA VAL A 264 12.57 -2.73 -13.84
C VAL A 264 11.14 -3.20 -13.67
N THR A 265 10.87 -4.49 -13.82
CA THR A 265 9.54 -5.08 -13.68
C THR A 265 9.50 -5.94 -12.42
N LEU A 266 8.67 -5.53 -11.47
CA LEU A 266 8.53 -6.16 -10.15
C LEU A 266 7.11 -6.68 -9.97
N LYS A 267 7.00 -7.90 -9.42
CA LYS A 267 5.72 -8.54 -9.12
C LYS A 267 5.18 -8.08 -7.78
N HIS A 268 3.87 -7.90 -7.71
CA HIS A 268 3.17 -7.58 -6.46
C HIS A 268 3.01 -8.82 -5.59
N ARG A 269 3.30 -8.69 -4.30
CA ARG A 269 2.91 -9.68 -3.29
C ARG A 269 1.39 -9.72 -3.16
N ARG A 270 0.75 -8.55 -3.06
CA ARG A 270 -0.72 -8.43 -3.12
C ARG A 270 -1.17 -8.20 -4.57
N LYS A 271 -1.78 -9.22 -5.19
CA LYS A 271 -2.25 -9.20 -6.59
C LYS A 271 -3.53 -8.37 -6.81
N VAL A 272 -3.60 -7.19 -6.21
CA VAL A 272 -4.73 -6.26 -6.30
C VAL A 272 -4.32 -5.05 -7.13
N ARG A 273 -5.20 -4.54 -8.00
CA ARG A 273 -4.92 -3.30 -8.75
C ARG A 273 -4.91 -2.11 -7.79
N ALA A 274 -3.91 -1.23 -7.93
CA ALA A 274 -3.92 0.04 -7.20
C ALA A 274 -5.19 0.79 -7.61
N SER A 275 -6.12 0.88 -6.67
CA SER A 275 -7.49 1.26 -6.97
C SER A 275 -7.60 2.78 -6.96
N GLY A 276 -8.12 3.35 -8.04
CA GLY A 276 -8.77 4.66 -7.91
C GLY A 276 -10.06 4.44 -7.15
N ARG A 277 -10.15 4.91 -5.89
CA ARG A 277 -11.32 4.82 -4.98
C ARG A 277 -12.29 3.68 -5.34
N LYS A 278 -12.08 2.48 -4.84
CA LYS A 278 -13.16 1.49 -4.78
C LYS A 278 -13.96 1.74 -3.50
N LEU A 279 -15.28 1.86 -3.64
CA LEU A 279 -16.19 2.26 -2.57
C LEU A 279 -16.65 1.09 -1.68
N LEU A 280 -16.32 -0.15 -2.05
CA LEU A 280 -16.56 -1.33 -1.24
C LEU A 280 -15.21 -2.03 -1.01
N ALA A 281 -14.80 -2.09 0.25
CA ALA A 281 -13.68 -2.91 0.67
C ALA A 281 -14.19 -4.34 0.82
N ASP A 282 -13.69 -5.25 0.00
CA ASP A 282 -13.85 -6.69 0.24
C ASP A 282 -13.32 -6.98 1.67
N LYS A 283 -13.81 -8.01 2.38
CA LYS A 283 -13.35 -8.32 3.78
C LYS A 283 -11.82 -8.33 3.91
N GLU A 284 -11.11 -8.81 2.88
CA GLU A 284 -9.64 -8.80 2.81
C GLU A 284 -9.05 -7.38 2.72
N THR A 285 -9.74 -6.44 2.06
CA THR A 285 -9.38 -5.01 1.97
C THR A 285 -9.70 -4.24 3.27
N GLU A 286 -10.68 -4.70 4.06
CA GLU A 286 -10.96 -4.14 5.39
C GLU A 286 -9.85 -4.48 6.40
N GLU A 287 -9.33 -5.71 6.36
CA GLU A 287 -8.23 -6.17 7.24
C GLU A 287 -6.86 -5.62 6.81
N ASN A 288 -6.58 -5.62 5.50
CA ASN A 288 -5.24 -5.30 4.96
C ASN A 288 -5.07 -3.88 4.39
N GLY A 289 -6.17 -3.11 4.29
CA GLY A 289 -6.22 -1.74 3.75
C GLY A 289 -6.22 -1.63 2.21
N GLU A 290 -6.90 -0.60 1.69
CA GLU A 290 -6.95 -0.32 0.23
C GLU A 290 -5.60 0.21 -0.28
N ILE A 291 -5.05 -0.42 -1.32
CA ILE A 291 -3.83 0.04 -1.99
C ILE A 291 -4.13 1.33 -2.77
N ARG A 292 -3.71 2.48 -2.23
CA ARG A 292 -3.93 3.80 -2.84
C ARG A 292 -3.01 4.04 -4.01
N LYS A 293 -1.73 3.72 -3.83
CA LYS A 293 -0.68 4.02 -4.80
C LYS A 293 0.51 3.10 -4.60
N ARG A 294 1.09 2.68 -5.72
CA ARG A 294 2.40 2.03 -5.80
C ARG A 294 3.39 3.01 -6.41
N ASP A 295 4.48 3.27 -5.71
CA ASP A 295 5.59 4.09 -6.18
C ASP A 295 6.82 3.19 -6.38
N CYS A 296 7.51 3.37 -7.50
CA CYS A 296 8.81 2.76 -7.74
C CYS A 296 9.87 3.49 -6.90
N MET A 297 10.59 2.75 -6.06
CA MET A 297 11.62 3.31 -5.18
C MET A 297 12.97 2.69 -5.49
N ARG A 298 14.02 3.49 -5.33
CA ARG A 298 15.42 3.05 -5.33
C ARG A 298 16.05 3.37 -3.98
N TRP A 299 16.91 2.49 -3.50
CA TRP A 299 17.70 2.73 -2.30
C TRP A 299 18.80 3.78 -2.58
N ASP A 300 18.83 4.84 -1.77
CA ASP A 300 19.90 5.83 -1.77
C ASP A 300 20.67 5.73 -0.44
N PRO A 301 21.92 5.26 -0.43
CA PRO A 301 22.72 5.10 0.80
C PRO A 301 23.18 6.43 1.40
N THR A 302 23.14 7.53 0.63
CA THR A 302 23.60 8.85 1.09
C THR A 302 22.51 9.67 1.76
N LEU A 303 21.26 9.21 1.67
CA LEU A 303 20.10 9.95 2.18
C LEU A 303 20.11 10.02 3.71
N GLU A 304 20.08 11.25 4.25
CA GLU A 304 19.97 11.50 5.69
C GLU A 304 18.51 11.79 6.08
N ILE A 305 17.92 10.92 6.89
CA ILE A 305 16.53 11.06 7.34
C ILE A 305 16.52 11.71 8.73
N LYS A 306 15.88 12.89 8.85
CA LYS A 306 15.88 13.75 10.05
C LYS A 306 15.48 13.07 11.38
N LYS A 307 14.86 11.89 11.35
CA LYS A 307 14.43 11.11 12.53
C LYS A 307 15.13 9.77 12.68
N SER A 308 16.04 9.42 11.77
CA SER A 308 16.80 8.17 11.84
C SER A 308 18.26 8.44 12.19
N LYS A 309 18.86 7.56 12.99
CA LYS A 309 20.32 7.53 13.22
C LYS A 309 21.06 6.81 12.08
N THR A 310 20.34 6.11 11.20
CA THR A 310 20.88 5.45 10.00
C THR A 310 21.00 6.42 8.84
N LYS A 311 22.08 6.24 8.06
CA LYS A 311 22.17 6.75 6.68
C LYS A 311 21.52 5.74 5.75
N GLY A 312 20.91 6.22 4.68
CA GLY A 312 20.28 5.38 3.67
C GLY A 312 18.75 5.38 3.76
N GLY A 313 18.08 5.45 2.61
CA GLY A 313 16.62 5.37 2.55
C GLY A 313 16.06 5.21 1.14
N TRP A 314 14.77 4.88 1.08
CA TRP A 314 14.06 4.74 -0.19
C TRP A 314 13.71 6.11 -0.79
N SER A 315 14.10 6.34 -2.05
CA SER A 315 13.77 7.54 -2.80
C SER A 315 13.14 7.21 -4.15
N THR A 316 12.23 8.08 -4.62
CA THR A 316 11.71 8.06 -6.00
C THR A 316 12.65 8.76 -6.98
N ASP A 317 13.77 9.34 -6.50
CA ASP A 317 14.63 10.15 -7.34
C ASP A 317 15.32 9.32 -8.41
N GLY A 318 15.07 9.71 -9.67
CA GLY A 318 15.53 8.97 -10.84
C GLY A 318 14.70 7.73 -11.17
N CYS A 319 13.56 7.46 -10.50
CA CYS A 319 12.68 6.33 -10.83
C CYS A 319 11.22 6.77 -10.96
N SER A 320 10.55 6.31 -12.03
CA SER A 320 9.14 6.61 -12.29
C SER A 320 8.36 5.35 -12.68
N VAL A 321 7.07 5.33 -12.33
CA VAL A 321 6.17 4.25 -12.73
C VAL A 321 5.85 4.39 -14.22
N ALA A 322 6.20 3.40 -15.02
CA ALA A 322 5.89 3.38 -16.46
C ALA A 322 4.56 2.70 -16.74
N ASN A 323 4.30 1.56 -16.09
CA ASN A 323 3.03 0.85 -16.18
C ASN A 323 2.74 0.15 -14.84
N THR A 324 1.47 0.04 -14.46
CA THR A 324 1.06 -0.68 -13.24
C THR A 324 -0.21 -1.47 -13.52
N SER A 325 -0.15 -2.76 -13.18
CA SER A 325 -1.26 -3.70 -13.31
C SER A 325 -1.71 -4.20 -11.92
N ALA A 326 -2.61 -5.19 -11.89
CA ALA A 326 -2.96 -5.85 -10.63
C ALA A 326 -1.81 -6.71 -10.09
N LYS A 327 -1.01 -7.30 -10.97
CA LYS A 327 -0.02 -8.32 -10.63
C LYS A 327 1.42 -7.81 -10.61
N GLU A 328 1.71 -6.71 -11.31
CA GLU A 328 3.08 -6.20 -11.47
C GLU A 328 3.10 -4.69 -11.73
N THR A 329 4.25 -4.08 -11.47
CA THR A 329 4.54 -2.70 -11.86
C THR A 329 5.88 -2.64 -12.58
N THR A 330 5.88 -1.95 -13.71
CA THR A 330 7.06 -1.66 -14.51
C THR A 330 7.52 -0.23 -14.23
N CYS A 331 8.79 -0.10 -13.83
CA CYS A 331 9.45 1.14 -13.46
C CYS A 331 10.49 1.52 -14.52
N ARG A 332 10.66 2.82 -14.77
CA ARG A 332 11.78 3.38 -15.54
C ARG A 332 12.72 4.11 -14.60
N CYS A 333 13.98 3.69 -14.56
CA CYS A 333 14.98 4.22 -13.63
C CYS A 333 16.23 4.72 -14.36
N THR A 334 16.79 5.85 -13.93
CA THR A 334 17.94 6.51 -14.55
C THR A 334 19.28 6.20 -13.89
N GLN A 335 19.28 5.38 -12.84
CA GLN A 335 20.48 4.98 -12.09
C GLN A 335 20.37 3.53 -11.67
N LEU A 336 21.48 2.78 -11.73
CA LEU A 336 21.62 1.43 -11.17
C LEU A 336 21.55 1.45 -9.64
N GLY A 337 21.12 0.35 -9.05
CA GLY A 337 21.01 0.21 -7.60
C GLY A 337 20.01 -0.87 -7.19
N THR A 338 19.43 -0.66 -6.01
CA THR A 338 18.47 -1.58 -5.39
C THR A 338 17.05 -1.02 -5.49
N TYR A 339 16.11 -1.80 -6.01
CA TYR A 339 14.77 -1.37 -6.36
C TYR A 339 13.71 -2.16 -5.61
N ALA A 340 12.64 -1.46 -5.26
CA ALA A 340 11.46 -2.04 -4.63
C ALA A 340 10.20 -1.25 -5.02
N ILE A 341 9.04 -1.92 -4.97
CA ILE A 341 7.74 -1.24 -5.04
C ILE A 341 7.31 -0.91 -3.61
N MET A 342 7.20 0.39 -3.33
CA MET A 342 6.63 0.85 -2.07
C MET A 342 5.15 1.16 -2.26
N CYS A 343 4.33 0.50 -1.47
CA CYS A 343 2.88 0.66 -1.46
C CYS A 343 2.48 1.60 -0.33
N LYS A 344 1.61 2.56 -0.65
CA LYS A 344 0.89 3.35 0.34
C LYS A 344 -0.53 2.83 0.45
N ILE A 345 -0.89 2.34 1.63
CA ILE A 345 -2.28 2.02 1.92
C ILE A 345 -3.02 3.30 2.31
N ARG A 346 -4.26 3.39 1.82
CA ARG A 346 -5.24 4.21 2.49
C ARG A 346 -5.54 3.44 3.77
N GLN A 347 -5.35 4.10 4.91
CA GLN A 347 -5.98 3.64 6.14
C GLN A 347 -7.44 3.34 5.75
N PRO A 348 -7.97 2.12 5.98
CA PRO A 348 -9.41 1.97 5.92
C PRO A 348 -9.94 3.13 6.77
N PHE A 349 -10.99 3.82 6.31
CA PHE A 349 -11.71 4.65 7.27
C PHE A 349 -12.00 3.68 8.39
N ALA A 350 -11.29 3.80 9.52
CA ALA A 350 -11.55 2.96 10.65
C ALA A 350 -13.00 3.27 10.93
N ILE A 351 -13.88 2.35 10.53
CA ILE A 351 -15.13 2.19 11.21
C ILE A 351 -14.60 1.78 12.58
N GLN A 352 -14.32 2.77 13.43
CA GLN A 352 -14.21 2.51 14.85
C GLN A 352 -15.42 1.65 15.12
N GLU A 353 -15.18 0.40 15.51
CA GLU A 353 -16.28 -0.46 15.91
C GLU A 353 -17.04 0.35 16.94
N GLU A 354 -18.25 0.77 16.55
CA GLU A 354 -19.10 1.57 17.41
C GLU A 354 -19.30 0.70 18.66
N GLU A 355 -18.82 1.19 19.81
CA GLU A 355 -18.83 0.42 21.06
C GLU A 355 -20.25 -0.13 21.26
N GLU A 356 -20.37 -1.38 21.70
CA GLU A 356 -21.67 -2.09 21.71
C GLU A 356 -22.76 -1.30 22.46
N TRP A 357 -22.37 -0.55 23.50
CA TRP A 357 -23.30 0.32 24.24
C TRP A 357 -23.83 1.49 23.40
N VAL A 358 -23.05 2.07 22.49
CA VAL A 358 -23.49 3.16 21.61
C VAL A 358 -24.51 2.63 20.61
N LYS A 359 -24.25 1.45 20.03
CA LYS A 359 -25.22 0.77 19.15
C LYS A 359 -26.53 0.50 19.88
N LEU A 360 -26.46 -0.04 21.10
CA LEU A 360 -27.64 -0.32 21.91
C LEU A 360 -28.44 0.95 22.23
N CYS A 361 -27.76 2.01 22.68
CA CYS A 361 -28.37 3.31 22.94
C CYS A 361 -29.05 3.88 21.68
N LYS A 362 -28.37 3.82 20.52
CA LYS A 362 -28.91 4.27 19.23
C LYS A 362 -30.23 3.57 18.91
N TRP A 363 -30.26 2.24 18.97
CA TRP A 363 -31.46 1.44 18.67
C TRP A 363 -32.62 1.71 19.63
N ILE A 364 -32.34 1.85 20.93
CA ILE A 364 -33.36 2.19 21.93
C ILE A 364 -33.94 3.58 21.66
N CYS A 365 -33.09 4.58 21.43
CA CYS A 365 -33.51 5.95 21.15
C CYS A 365 -34.35 6.05 19.86
N PHE A 366 -33.95 5.36 18.79
CA PHE A 366 -34.73 5.32 17.55
C PHE A 366 -36.06 4.61 17.73
N GLY A 367 -36.08 3.45 18.41
CA GLY A 367 -37.31 2.71 18.67
C GLY A 367 -38.33 3.56 19.44
N ILE A 368 -37.92 4.18 20.54
CA ILE A 368 -38.79 5.06 21.35
C ILE A 368 -39.29 6.25 20.52
N SER A 369 -38.41 6.91 19.77
CA SER A 369 -38.77 8.10 18.98
C SER A 369 -39.78 7.77 17.88
N ILE A 370 -39.60 6.65 17.17
CA ILE A 370 -40.51 6.20 16.12
C ILE A 370 -41.89 5.88 16.70
N VAL A 371 -41.95 5.12 17.81
CA VAL A 371 -43.23 4.75 18.45
C VAL A 371 -44.00 5.99 18.90
N LEU A 372 -43.33 6.96 19.53
CA LEU A 372 -43.96 8.21 19.97
C LEU A 372 -44.46 9.06 18.81
N LEU A 373 -43.68 9.18 17.72
CA LEU A 373 -44.09 9.93 16.52
C LEU A 373 -45.28 9.27 15.82
N VAL A 374 -45.28 7.95 15.68
CA VAL A 374 -46.40 7.21 15.08
C VAL A 374 -47.66 7.38 15.93
N PHE A 375 -47.55 7.25 17.25
CA PHE A 375 -48.67 7.47 18.17
C PHE A 375 -49.22 8.90 18.04
N TYR A 376 -48.35 9.91 18.01
CA TYR A 376 -48.73 11.30 17.82
C TYR A 376 -49.49 11.54 16.51
N ILE A 377 -48.97 11.01 15.40
CA ILE A 377 -49.60 11.09 14.07
C ILE A 377 -50.99 10.45 14.10
N LEU A 378 -51.13 9.25 14.68
CA LEU A 378 -52.41 8.55 14.78
C LEU A 378 -53.45 9.32 15.58
N VAL A 379 -53.06 9.93 16.71
CA VAL A 379 -53.96 10.72 17.55
C VAL A 379 -54.54 11.92 16.78
N ILE A 380 -53.70 12.63 16.02
CA ILE A 380 -54.14 13.78 15.21
C ILE A 380 -55.07 13.33 14.07
N LEU A 381 -54.76 12.21 13.40
CA LEU A 381 -55.58 11.69 12.30
C LEU A 381 -56.97 11.25 12.75
N VAL A 382 -57.08 10.61 13.92
CA VAL A 382 -58.36 10.13 14.48
C VAL A 382 -59.22 11.28 15.00
N LYS A 383 -58.61 12.30 15.61
CA LYS A 383 -59.34 13.40 16.23
C LYS A 383 -59.50 14.59 15.28
N ARG A 384 -60.46 14.49 14.35
CA ARG A 384 -60.83 15.59 13.41
C ARG A 384 -61.13 16.94 14.07
N LYS A 385 -61.55 16.94 15.35
CA LYS A 385 -61.83 18.15 16.13
C LYS A 385 -60.57 19.00 16.44
N LEU A 386 -59.37 18.46 16.19
CA LEU A 386 -58.07 19.15 16.35
C LEU A 386 -57.49 19.63 15.01
N HIS A 387 -58.26 19.69 13.92
CA HIS A 387 -57.75 20.12 12.60
C HIS A 387 -57.64 21.65 12.47
N GLU A 388 -56.98 22.28 13.44
CA GLU A 388 -56.56 23.68 13.39
C GLU A 388 -55.24 23.80 12.60
N GLN A 389 -54.99 24.96 11.99
CA GLN A 389 -53.80 25.21 11.16
C GLN A 389 -52.48 24.77 11.83
N TYR A 390 -52.34 25.00 13.13
CA TYR A 390 -51.16 24.61 13.91
C TYR A 390 -50.98 23.09 14.01
N HIS A 391 -52.07 22.34 14.15
CA HIS A 391 -52.01 20.87 14.21
C HIS A 391 -51.63 20.24 12.87
N ILE A 392 -52.03 20.85 11.74
CA ILE A 392 -51.63 20.40 10.40
C ILE A 392 -50.14 20.64 10.18
N ILE A 393 -49.61 21.80 10.61
CA ILE A 393 -48.18 22.12 10.56
C ILE A 393 -47.38 21.09 11.37
N ARG A 394 -47.80 20.83 12.62
CA ARG A 394 -47.15 19.84 13.49
C ARG A 394 -47.24 18.41 12.95
N LEU A 395 -48.35 18.06 12.29
CA LEU A 395 -48.52 16.76 11.64
C LEU A 395 -47.50 16.58 10.50
N ASN A 396 -47.34 17.58 9.63
CA ASN A 396 -46.36 17.52 8.54
C ASN A 396 -44.92 17.50 9.06
N MET A 397 -44.62 18.24 10.12
CA MET A 397 -43.35 18.17 10.82
C MET A 397 -43.06 16.75 11.35
N ALA A 398 -44.05 16.13 12.00
CA ALA A 398 -43.92 14.77 12.52
C ALA A 398 -43.72 13.73 11.42
N ILE A 399 -44.39 13.89 10.28
CA ILE A 399 -44.21 13.03 9.09
C ILE A 399 -42.80 13.17 8.53
N ALA A 400 -42.28 14.40 8.39
CA ALA A 400 -40.92 14.64 7.92
C ALA A 400 -39.88 14.05 8.89
N ALA A 401 -40.05 14.25 10.20
CA ALA A 401 -39.16 13.69 11.22
C ALA A 401 -39.18 12.14 11.23
N LEU A 402 -40.35 11.53 11.07
CA LEU A 402 -40.50 10.09 10.96
C LEU A 402 -39.79 9.55 9.70
N GLY A 403 -39.95 10.22 8.56
CA GLY A 403 -39.24 9.87 7.32
C GLY A 403 -37.72 9.94 7.47
N ALA A 404 -37.19 10.94 8.17
CA ALA A 404 -35.76 11.06 8.45
C ALA A 404 -35.25 9.91 9.33
N LEU A 405 -35.98 9.59 10.42
CA LEU A 405 -35.61 8.51 11.34
C LEU A 405 -35.65 7.13 10.66
N ILE A 406 -36.69 6.85 9.88
CA ILE A 406 -36.79 5.58 9.14
C ILE A 406 -35.64 5.49 8.12
N SER A 407 -35.38 6.55 7.36
CA SER A 407 -34.29 6.55 6.38
C SER A 407 -32.94 6.30 7.04
N PHE A 408 -32.68 6.90 8.21
CA PHE A 408 -31.46 6.70 8.98
C PHE A 408 -31.38 5.29 9.61
N CYS A 409 -32.49 4.69 10.05
CA CYS A 409 -32.49 3.30 10.49
C CYS A 409 -32.18 2.34 9.33
N LEU A 410 -32.70 2.63 8.13
CA LEU A 410 -32.51 1.79 6.94
C LEU A 410 -31.06 1.79 6.45
N THR A 411 -30.28 2.84 6.71
CA THR A 411 -28.85 2.85 6.34
C THR A 411 -28.06 1.75 7.05
N ASP A 412 -28.43 1.41 8.29
CA ASP A 412 -27.76 0.34 9.04
C ASP A 412 -28.08 -1.07 8.48
N PHE A 413 -29.17 -1.23 7.72
CA PHE A 413 -29.61 -2.52 7.17
C PHE A 413 -29.33 -2.69 5.67
N LEU A 414 -29.25 -1.59 4.92
CA LEU A 414 -29.22 -1.60 3.45
C LEU A 414 -27.96 -0.95 2.87
N TYR A 415 -26.88 -0.83 3.66
CA TYR A 415 -25.64 -0.19 3.23
C TYR A 415 -24.90 -0.95 2.12
N ASP A 416 -25.19 -2.24 1.92
CA ASP A 416 -24.53 -3.09 0.92
C ASP A 416 -24.88 -2.73 -0.53
N ASN A 417 -26.01 -2.08 -0.77
CA ASN A 417 -26.48 -1.73 -2.12
C ASN A 417 -26.26 -0.25 -2.41
N GLU A 418 -25.34 0.06 -3.32
CA GLU A 418 -24.93 1.43 -3.67
C GLU A 418 -26.10 2.32 -4.11
N GLU A 419 -27.00 1.81 -4.94
CA GLU A 419 -28.14 2.57 -5.44
C GLU A 419 -29.15 2.85 -4.32
N VAL A 420 -29.38 1.88 -3.44
CA VAL A 420 -30.25 2.06 -2.27
C VAL A 420 -29.63 3.04 -1.27
N CYS A 421 -28.33 2.92 -1.03
CA CYS A 421 -27.55 3.79 -0.15
C CYS A 421 -27.57 5.25 -0.61
N ARG A 422 -27.45 5.48 -1.92
CA ARG A 422 -27.59 6.80 -2.55
C ARG A 422 -28.99 7.38 -2.38
N ILE A 423 -30.03 6.57 -2.60
CA ILE A 423 -31.42 6.98 -2.38
C ILE A 423 -31.66 7.35 -0.92
N LEU A 424 -31.20 6.53 0.03
CA LEU A 424 -31.32 6.78 1.46
C LEU A 424 -30.62 8.09 1.86
N SER A 425 -29.43 8.34 1.32
CA SER A 425 -28.70 9.60 1.55
C SER A 425 -29.49 10.83 1.08
N ILE A 426 -30.10 10.76 -0.11
CA ILE A 426 -30.99 11.80 -0.63
C ILE A 426 -32.19 12.01 0.29
N LEU A 427 -32.84 10.93 0.72
CA LEU A 427 -34.01 10.96 1.60
C LEU A 427 -33.69 11.53 2.98
N ILE A 428 -32.56 11.13 3.58
CA ILE A 428 -32.09 11.67 4.86
C ILE A 428 -31.93 13.18 4.73
N HIS A 429 -31.21 13.66 3.71
CA HIS A 429 -31.03 15.10 3.53
C HIS A 429 -32.37 15.82 3.34
N PHE A 430 -33.28 15.27 2.53
CA PHE A 430 -34.59 15.84 2.27
C PHE A 430 -35.43 16.00 3.53
N PHE A 431 -35.64 14.90 4.24
CA PHE A 431 -36.52 14.87 5.40
C PHE A 431 -35.93 15.66 6.58
N TYR A 432 -34.61 15.66 6.73
CA TYR A 432 -33.94 16.40 7.81
C TYR A 432 -34.02 17.91 7.57
N THR A 433 -33.79 18.37 6.33
CA THR A 433 -33.97 19.78 5.95
C THR A 433 -35.45 20.19 5.99
N ALA A 434 -36.38 19.33 5.54
CA ALA A 434 -37.82 19.59 5.62
C ALA A 434 -38.30 19.75 7.07
N THR A 435 -37.80 18.91 7.99
CA THR A 435 -38.09 19.03 9.43
C THR A 435 -37.63 20.39 9.97
N GLY A 436 -36.44 20.85 9.59
CA GLY A 436 -35.94 22.18 9.95
C GLY A 436 -36.83 23.32 9.44
N MET A 437 -37.28 23.24 8.18
CA MET A 437 -38.16 24.26 7.58
C MET A 437 -39.55 24.28 8.19
N TRP A 438 -40.10 23.10 8.53
CA TRP A 438 -41.37 22.98 9.25
C TRP A 438 -41.30 23.62 10.63
N LEU A 439 -40.20 23.41 11.34
CA LEU A 439 -39.95 23.94 12.66
C LEU A 439 -39.79 25.48 12.67
N THR A 440 -39.19 26.06 11.63
CA THR A 440 -39.20 27.52 11.43
C THR A 440 -40.59 28.04 11.06
N SER A 441 -41.34 27.30 10.24
CA SER A 441 -42.70 27.69 9.83
C SER A 441 -43.68 27.70 10.99
N GLU A 442 -43.57 26.74 11.92
CA GLU A 442 -44.36 26.73 13.16
C GLU A 442 -44.08 27.97 14.00
N ALA A 443 -42.80 28.30 14.21
CA ALA A 443 -42.40 29.46 15.02
C ALA A 443 -42.89 30.78 14.41
N HIS A 444 -42.77 30.92 13.09
CA HIS A 444 -43.30 32.09 12.39
C HIS A 444 -44.85 32.16 12.45
N ALA A 445 -45.54 31.02 12.33
CA ALA A 445 -47.00 30.98 12.45
C ALA A 445 -47.46 31.45 13.84
N LEU A 446 -46.79 31.00 14.90
CA LEU A 446 -47.06 31.43 16.27
C LEU A 446 -46.77 32.93 16.45
N PHE A 447 -45.62 33.42 15.96
CA PHE A 447 -45.26 34.83 16.00
C PHE A 447 -46.29 35.72 15.29
N SER A 448 -46.69 35.35 14.06
CA SER A 448 -47.67 36.11 13.29
C SER A 448 -49.05 36.11 13.98
N GLY A 449 -49.48 34.98 14.54
CA GLY A 449 -50.72 34.89 15.30
C GLY A 449 -50.75 35.84 16.50
N LEU A 450 -49.65 35.93 17.24
CA LEU A 450 -49.54 36.77 18.45
C LEU A 450 -49.38 38.26 18.13
N VAL A 451 -48.47 38.62 17.22
CA VAL A 451 -48.09 40.03 16.98
C VAL A 451 -49.02 40.73 16.00
N THR A 452 -49.45 40.05 14.93
CA THR A 452 -50.22 40.68 13.85
C THR A 452 -51.72 40.45 13.97
N GLY A 453 -52.18 39.59 14.90
CA GLY A 453 -53.58 39.20 15.04
C GLY A 453 -54.20 38.55 13.79
N SER A 454 -53.38 38.25 12.78
CA SER A 454 -53.81 37.71 11.50
C SER A 454 -53.86 36.18 11.57
N PHE A 455 -55.05 35.65 11.81
CA PHE A 455 -55.35 34.21 11.67
C PHE A 455 -55.57 33.77 10.21
N ALA A 456 -55.33 34.64 9.23
CA ALA A 456 -55.49 34.31 7.82
C ALA A 456 -54.65 33.08 7.46
N SER A 457 -55.31 32.03 6.96
CA SER A 457 -54.70 30.74 6.64
C SER A 457 -53.68 30.88 5.50
N LYS A 458 -52.41 31.07 5.86
CA LYS A 458 -51.25 30.98 4.95
C LYS A 458 -50.71 29.54 4.86
N LEU A 459 -51.54 28.53 5.18
CA LEU A 459 -51.12 27.13 5.25
C LEU A 459 -50.48 26.65 3.93
N THR A 460 -51.04 27.03 2.79
CA THR A 460 -50.49 26.69 1.47
C THR A 460 -49.07 27.24 1.27
N LEU A 461 -48.79 28.45 1.78
CA LEU A 461 -47.44 29.03 1.71
C LEU A 461 -46.46 28.27 2.61
N TYR A 462 -46.86 27.91 3.83
CA TYR A 462 -46.02 27.09 4.71
C TYR A 462 -45.72 25.71 4.12
N LEU A 463 -46.72 25.07 3.51
CA LEU A 463 -46.55 23.79 2.80
C LEU A 463 -45.55 23.93 1.64
N MET A 464 -45.67 24.99 0.82
CA MET A 464 -44.72 25.23 -0.26
C MET A 464 -43.31 25.51 0.27
N MET A 465 -43.16 26.39 1.27
CA MET A 465 -41.84 26.72 1.81
C MET A 465 -41.15 25.50 2.43
N ALA A 466 -41.88 24.66 3.17
CA ALA A 466 -41.29 23.54 3.90
C ALA A 466 -41.01 22.30 3.05
N TRP A 467 -41.72 22.09 1.93
CA TRP A 467 -41.51 20.94 1.04
C TRP A 467 -40.72 21.28 -0.24
N VAL A 468 -40.99 22.44 -0.86
CA VAL A 468 -40.35 22.82 -2.14
C VAL A 468 -38.91 23.28 -1.92
N THR A 469 -38.64 24.03 -0.84
CA THR A 469 -37.28 24.54 -0.57
C THR A 469 -36.26 23.41 -0.38
N PRO A 470 -36.52 22.36 0.43
CA PRO A 470 -35.62 21.21 0.52
C PRO A 470 -35.46 20.46 -0.82
N ALA A 471 -36.53 20.34 -1.61
CA ALA A 471 -36.48 19.68 -2.92
C ALA A 471 -35.58 20.44 -3.91
N CYS A 472 -35.71 21.77 -3.98
CA CYS A 472 -34.85 22.62 -4.80
C CYS A 472 -33.37 22.55 -4.37
N MET A 473 -33.12 22.55 -3.05
CA MET A 473 -31.77 22.42 -2.50
C MET A 473 -31.11 21.11 -2.94
N ILE A 474 -31.83 19.99 -2.85
CA ILE A 474 -31.32 18.68 -3.30
C ILE A 474 -31.09 18.65 -4.80
N GLY A 475 -32.01 19.22 -5.59
CA GLY A 475 -31.82 19.35 -7.04
C GLY A 475 -30.54 20.13 -7.39
N GLY A 476 -30.24 21.20 -6.65
CA GLY A 476 -28.98 21.93 -6.75
C GLY A 476 -27.77 21.08 -6.35
N CYS A 477 -27.86 20.33 -5.25
CA CYS A 477 -26.78 19.44 -4.81
C CYS A 477 -26.49 18.34 -5.83
N LEU A 478 -27.51 17.71 -6.40
CA LEU A 478 -27.36 16.64 -7.41
C LEU A 478 -26.71 17.13 -8.71
N THR A 479 -26.93 18.39 -9.08
CA THR A 479 -26.39 18.97 -10.32
C THR A 479 -25.00 19.55 -10.15
N LEU A 480 -24.70 20.13 -8.98
CA LEU A 480 -23.44 20.83 -8.70
C LEU A 480 -22.38 19.95 -8.03
N ILE A 481 -22.78 18.83 -7.39
CA ILE A 481 -21.89 18.01 -6.58
C ILE A 481 -21.87 16.56 -7.10
N TYR A 482 -20.81 16.21 -7.83
CA TYR A 482 -20.65 14.91 -8.46
C TYR A 482 -20.63 13.71 -7.48
N ASN A 483 -20.13 13.91 -6.25
CA ASN A 483 -19.99 12.84 -5.24
C ASN A 483 -21.14 12.81 -4.22
N TYR A 484 -22.24 13.50 -4.49
CA TYR A 484 -23.37 13.59 -3.57
C TYR A 484 -24.09 12.23 -3.43
N GLY A 485 -24.23 11.74 -2.20
CA GLY A 485 -24.84 10.45 -1.90
C GLY A 485 -23.90 9.23 -2.02
N TYR A 486 -22.61 9.45 -2.28
CA TYR A 486 -21.59 8.39 -2.38
C TYR A 486 -20.72 8.31 -1.11
N ASP A 487 -21.34 7.95 0.03
CA ASP A 487 -20.69 7.69 1.33
C ASP A 487 -20.91 6.22 1.74
N TYR A 488 -19.89 5.59 2.31
CA TYR A 488 -19.91 4.19 2.77
C TYR A 488 -20.86 3.94 3.96
N ARG A 489 -21.28 4.99 4.67
CA ARG A 489 -22.32 4.97 5.71
C ARG A 489 -23.67 5.47 5.19
N CYS A 490 -23.84 5.61 3.87
CA CYS A 490 -25.05 6.15 3.23
C CYS A 490 -25.44 7.57 3.68
N LEU A 491 -24.45 8.38 4.06
CA LEU A 491 -24.60 9.81 4.34
C LEU A 491 -24.45 10.67 3.08
N VAL A 492 -24.69 11.98 3.22
CA VAL A 492 -24.66 12.97 2.12
C VAL A 492 -23.33 12.98 1.37
N GLY A 493 -22.23 12.64 2.04
CA GLY A 493 -20.95 12.47 1.36
C GLY A 493 -19.73 12.21 2.23
N PRO A 494 -18.63 11.73 1.61
CA PRO A 494 -17.47 11.19 2.31
C PRO A 494 -16.54 12.27 2.90
N SER A 495 -16.70 13.53 2.52
CA SER A 495 -15.90 14.63 3.05
C SER A 495 -16.62 15.32 4.22
N SER A 496 -15.86 15.73 5.24
CA SER A 496 -16.39 16.51 6.36
C SER A 496 -17.08 17.79 5.89
N GLY A 497 -16.55 18.46 4.86
CA GLY A 497 -17.17 19.62 4.22
C GLY A 497 -18.55 19.33 3.60
N MET A 498 -18.75 18.14 3.02
CA MET A 498 -20.06 17.75 2.47
C MET A 498 -21.06 17.43 3.59
N ARG A 499 -20.61 16.89 4.73
CA ARG A 499 -21.46 16.66 5.90
C ARG A 499 -21.98 17.97 6.51
N TRP A 500 -21.23 19.07 6.39
CA TRP A 500 -21.73 20.39 6.78
C TRP A 500 -22.95 20.84 5.97
N LEU A 501 -23.13 20.39 4.73
CA LEU A 501 -24.34 20.71 3.94
C LEU A 501 -25.62 20.20 4.62
N LEU A 502 -25.55 19.10 5.37
CA LEU A 502 -26.66 18.57 6.15
C LEU A 502 -26.94 19.41 7.41
N VAL A 503 -25.87 19.83 8.11
CA VAL A 503 -25.95 20.49 9.42
C VAL A 503 -26.31 21.98 9.30
N THR A 504 -25.75 22.67 8.31
CA THR A 504 -25.87 24.13 8.15
C THR A 504 -27.33 24.62 8.05
N PRO A 505 -28.22 24.04 7.21
CA PRO A 505 -29.61 24.48 7.13
C PRO A 505 -30.36 24.41 8.46
N ILE A 506 -30.03 23.42 9.30
CA ILE A 506 -30.72 23.17 10.57
C ILE A 506 -30.23 24.10 11.67
N LEU A 507 -28.95 24.43 11.67
CA LEU A 507 -28.42 25.46 12.55
C LEU A 507 -29.07 26.81 12.24
N ILE A 508 -29.20 27.15 10.95
CA ILE A 508 -29.88 28.37 10.51
C ILE A 508 -31.37 28.34 10.91
N SER A 509 -32.09 27.25 10.61
CA SER A 509 -33.51 27.12 10.93
C SER A 509 -33.77 27.21 12.44
N SER A 510 -32.88 26.62 13.24
CA SER A 510 -32.93 26.66 14.71
C SER A 510 -32.60 28.04 15.28
N ALA A 511 -31.62 28.75 14.71
CA ALA A 511 -31.31 30.12 15.10
C ALA A 511 -32.48 31.07 14.82
N VAL A 512 -33.07 30.97 13.62
CA VAL A 512 -34.23 31.78 13.23
C VAL A 512 -35.44 31.48 14.14
N ARG A 513 -35.70 30.20 14.43
CA ARG A 513 -36.74 29.81 15.40
C ARG A 513 -36.51 30.46 16.76
N ASN A 514 -35.30 30.35 17.30
CA ASN A 514 -34.99 30.90 18.61
C ASN A 514 -35.18 32.43 18.63
N ALA A 515 -34.82 33.13 17.55
CA ALA A 515 -35.08 34.56 17.42
C ALA A 515 -36.58 34.89 17.48
N TYR A 516 -37.44 34.15 16.78
CA TYR A 516 -38.89 34.34 16.88
C TYR A 516 -39.39 34.14 18.32
N TYR A 517 -38.95 33.09 19.02
CA TYR A 517 -39.33 32.88 20.41
C TYR A 517 -38.83 33.99 21.34
N SER A 518 -37.60 34.45 21.18
CA SER A 518 -37.07 35.57 21.97
C SER A 518 -37.90 36.85 21.81
N ILE A 519 -38.41 37.12 20.60
CA ILE A 519 -39.28 38.29 20.37
C ILE A 519 -40.67 38.07 20.96
N ILE A 520 -41.19 36.84 20.94
CA ILE A 520 -42.50 36.52 21.54
C ILE A 520 -42.49 36.69 23.07
N PHE A 521 -41.39 36.33 23.73
CA PHE A 521 -41.26 36.32 25.19
C PHE A 521 -40.55 37.55 25.78
N SER A 522 -40.08 38.48 24.94
CA SER A 522 -39.57 39.79 25.35
C SER A 522 -40.69 40.81 25.40
#